data_AF-A0A931BIM7-F1
#
_entry.id   AF-A0A931BIM7-F1
#
_cell.length_a   1.000
_cell.length_b   1.000
_cell.length_c   1.000
_cell.angle_alpha   90.00
_cell.angle_beta   90.00
_cell.angle_gamma   90.00
#
_symmetry.space_group_name_H-M   'P 1'
#
loop_
_entity.id
_entity.type
_entity.pdbx_description
1 polymer ?
#
loop_
_entity_poly.entity_id
_entity_poly.type
_entity_poly.pdbx_seq_one_letter_code
_entity_poly.pdbx_strand_id
1 'polypeptide(L)'
;MTDGFTDPHTGVLINKLNITDEDKLAEVEGNRFHFRLLEVLAGHVEVAPHNAQGLQELHRHLFQDVYQWAGETRAWGEFQATKSTSADKEGPGMYTMYFGSYQQLPAHLDAIGQQLAAERFLKGLDKDQFVARAAYYFDQYNYAHAFREGNGRTLGAAFQVLAENAGYDVNLVAQSHPKQYNQARDYAILRPAGNPETDLQPLRTFFGQITTPLPELVLAPAAPVAVSDFLQRVDAMREVQQSQEPIWRALLGGRHTAVARQIMQGTRGVVHPDAQQPARLAILKTGAELLEQMPAKMEDARLRQRVARLLKALPLVTVVLLIVGPPLKAAPSTGLEQPKVPVASKDEPLQKVPELKRRGPKL
;
A
#
# COMPACT_ATOMS: atom_id res chain seq x y z
N MET A 1 -15.37 -14.43 5.82
CA MET A 1 -14.84 -15.05 4.59
C MET A 1 -13.37 -15.33 4.81
N THR A 2 -12.91 -16.48 4.37
CA THR A 2 -11.48 -16.81 4.24
C THR A 2 -10.94 -16.07 3.03
N ASP A 3 -9.73 -15.52 3.12
CA ASP A 3 -9.10 -14.74 2.04
C ASP A 3 -8.62 -15.59 0.85
N GLY A 4 -8.88 -16.89 0.85
CA GLY A 4 -8.44 -17.83 -0.19
C GLY A 4 -6.95 -18.18 -0.12
N PHE A 5 -6.18 -17.52 0.76
CA PHE A 5 -4.75 -17.73 0.93
C PHE A 5 -4.41 -18.40 2.27
N THR A 6 -5.27 -18.25 3.27
CA THR A 6 -5.05 -18.72 4.63
C THR A 6 -5.99 -19.88 4.94
N ASP A 7 -5.43 -20.96 5.48
CA ASP A 7 -6.22 -22.08 5.98
C ASP A 7 -7.04 -21.62 7.21
N PRO A 8 -8.39 -21.73 7.18
CA PRO A 8 -9.24 -21.28 8.27
C PRO A 8 -9.05 -22.05 9.59
N HIS A 9 -8.54 -23.28 9.53
CA HIS A 9 -8.38 -24.14 10.71
C HIS A 9 -7.06 -23.88 11.41
N THR A 10 -5.99 -23.74 10.63
CA THR A 10 -4.62 -23.57 11.16
C THR A 10 -4.21 -22.11 11.28
N GLY A 11 -4.83 -21.21 10.50
CA GLY A 11 -4.40 -19.81 10.38
C GLY A 11 -3.12 -19.61 9.58
N VAL A 12 -2.55 -20.69 9.03
CA VAL A 12 -1.30 -20.69 8.26
C VAL A 12 -1.61 -20.53 6.77
N LEU A 13 -0.69 -19.92 6.01
CA LEU A 13 -0.84 -19.76 4.57
C LEU A 13 -0.88 -21.13 3.87
N ILE A 14 -1.84 -21.30 2.96
CA ILE A 14 -1.98 -22.49 2.12
C ILE A 14 -0.74 -22.61 1.25
N ASN A 15 -0.02 -23.72 1.41
CA ASN A 15 1.29 -23.96 0.79
C ASN A 15 1.36 -25.38 0.19
N LYS A 16 2.22 -25.55 -0.83
CA LYS A 16 2.43 -26.81 -1.57
C LYS A 16 3.02 -27.93 -0.70
N LEU A 17 3.51 -27.60 0.49
CA LEU A 17 4.22 -28.51 1.39
C LEU A 17 3.33 -29.05 2.50
N ASN A 18 2.06 -28.63 2.56
CA ASN A 18 1.10 -28.97 3.59
C ASN A 18 1.64 -28.69 5.01
N ILE A 19 2.48 -27.66 5.17
CA ILE A 19 2.99 -27.24 6.47
C ILE A 19 1.90 -26.43 7.17
N THR A 20 1.53 -26.84 8.39
CA THR A 20 0.51 -26.19 9.22
C THR A 20 1.08 -25.46 10.43
N ASP A 21 2.41 -25.40 10.54
CA ASP A 21 3.16 -24.71 11.57
C ASP A 21 3.78 -23.44 10.96
N GLU A 22 3.47 -22.27 11.54
CA GLU A 22 3.86 -20.96 10.98
C GLU A 22 5.37 -20.76 10.97
N ASP A 23 6.06 -21.13 12.05
CA ASP A 23 7.50 -20.94 12.20
C ASP A 23 8.26 -21.85 11.20
N LYS A 24 7.83 -23.10 11.08
CA LYS A 24 8.38 -24.04 10.09
C LYS A 24 8.12 -23.59 8.66
N LEU A 25 6.94 -23.04 8.37
CA LEU A 25 6.64 -22.52 7.04
C LEU A 25 7.56 -21.33 6.72
N ALA A 26 7.74 -20.41 7.66
CA ALA A 26 8.62 -19.25 7.50
C ALA A 26 10.09 -19.66 7.25
N GLU A 27 10.60 -20.66 7.97
CA GLU A 27 11.95 -21.19 7.76
C GLU A 27 12.12 -21.78 6.34
N VAL A 28 11.22 -22.69 5.95
CA VAL A 28 11.30 -23.37 4.65
C VAL A 28 11.08 -22.40 3.50
N GLU A 29 10.14 -21.46 3.64
CA GLU A 29 9.91 -20.41 2.67
C GLU A 29 11.14 -19.51 2.51
N GLY A 30 11.74 -19.09 3.62
CA GLY A 30 12.98 -18.32 3.63
C GLY A 30 14.09 -19.03 2.85
N ASN A 31 14.35 -20.30 3.14
CA ASN A 31 15.40 -21.07 2.45
C ASN A 31 15.13 -21.18 0.94
N ARG A 32 13.90 -21.55 0.54
CA ARG A 32 13.52 -21.69 -0.88
C ARG A 32 13.59 -20.35 -1.62
N PHE A 33 13.17 -19.26 -0.99
CA PHE A 33 13.30 -17.91 -1.53
C PHE A 33 14.76 -17.55 -1.85
N HIS A 34 15.70 -17.82 -0.93
CA HIS A 34 17.11 -17.47 -1.15
C HIS A 34 17.71 -18.22 -2.35
N PHE A 35 17.37 -19.50 -2.54
CA PHE A 35 17.81 -20.24 -3.73
C PHE A 35 17.31 -19.61 -5.03
N ARG A 36 16.02 -19.25 -5.10
CA ARG A 36 15.43 -18.59 -6.29
C ARG A 36 15.99 -17.20 -6.51
N LEU A 37 16.23 -16.46 -5.45
CA LEU A 37 16.86 -15.15 -5.55
C LEU A 37 18.26 -15.25 -6.17
N LEU A 38 19.07 -16.24 -5.78
CA LEU A 38 20.39 -16.45 -6.38
C LEU A 38 20.32 -16.74 -7.89
N GLU A 39 19.29 -17.46 -8.37
CA GLU A 39 19.09 -17.68 -9.80
C GLU A 39 18.84 -16.35 -10.54
N VAL A 40 18.05 -15.45 -9.96
CA VAL A 40 17.81 -14.11 -10.51
C VAL A 40 19.10 -13.28 -10.51
N LEU A 41 19.80 -13.21 -9.38
CA LEU A 41 21.01 -12.38 -9.24
C LEU A 41 22.20 -12.91 -10.05
N ALA A 42 22.26 -14.21 -10.31
CA ALA A 42 23.25 -14.81 -11.20
C ALA A 42 22.91 -14.63 -12.70
N GLY A 43 21.76 -14.01 -13.02
CA GLY A 43 21.30 -13.85 -14.40
C GLY A 43 20.86 -15.16 -15.06
N HIS A 44 20.59 -16.22 -14.29
CA HIS A 44 20.07 -17.49 -14.82
C HIS A 44 18.61 -17.36 -15.26
N VAL A 45 17.91 -16.33 -14.78
CA VAL A 45 16.51 -16.03 -15.09
C VAL A 45 16.39 -14.57 -15.48
N GLU A 46 15.95 -14.33 -16.71
CA GLU A 46 15.64 -12.98 -17.16
C GLU A 46 14.32 -12.52 -16.53
N VAL A 47 14.37 -11.42 -15.79
CA VAL A 47 13.20 -10.79 -15.17
C VAL A 47 13.15 -9.32 -15.51
N ALA A 48 11.94 -8.82 -15.75
CA ALA A 48 11.73 -7.43 -16.11
C ALA A 48 10.68 -6.78 -15.19
N PRO A 49 10.97 -6.58 -13.89
CA PRO A 49 9.99 -6.21 -12.86
C PRO A 49 9.65 -4.69 -12.89
N HIS A 50 9.53 -4.12 -14.08
CA HIS A 50 9.20 -2.71 -14.29
C HIS A 50 7.70 -2.45 -14.50
N ASN A 51 6.89 -3.50 -14.62
CA ASN A 51 5.44 -3.41 -14.78
C ASN A 51 4.72 -4.50 -13.96
N ALA A 52 3.37 -4.50 -13.98
CA ALA A 52 2.56 -5.43 -13.23
C ALA A 52 2.84 -6.91 -13.58
N GLN A 53 3.03 -7.22 -14.85
CA GLN A 53 3.32 -8.59 -15.31
C GLN A 53 4.69 -9.05 -14.81
N GLY A 54 5.73 -8.26 -15.03
CA GLY A 54 7.09 -8.60 -14.59
C GLY A 54 7.22 -8.73 -13.08
N LEU A 55 6.47 -7.93 -12.31
CA LEU A 55 6.43 -8.06 -10.85
C LEU A 55 5.76 -9.37 -10.41
N GLN A 56 4.69 -9.78 -11.09
CA GLN A 56 4.01 -11.07 -10.85
C GLN A 56 4.89 -12.26 -11.26
N GLU A 57 5.59 -12.17 -12.39
CA GLU A 57 6.55 -13.18 -12.84
C GLU A 57 7.72 -13.33 -11.87
N LEU A 58 8.28 -12.23 -11.39
CA LEU A 58 9.31 -12.26 -10.36
C LEU A 58 8.78 -12.90 -9.06
N HIS A 59 7.61 -12.49 -8.58
CA HIS A 59 7.00 -13.12 -7.40
C HIS A 59 6.75 -14.62 -7.61
N ARG A 60 6.26 -15.01 -8.79
CA ARG A 60 6.07 -16.42 -9.14
C ARG A 60 7.39 -17.17 -9.00
N HIS A 61 8.44 -16.69 -9.66
CA HIS A 61 9.75 -17.33 -9.62
C HIS A 61 10.30 -17.46 -8.19
N LEU A 62 10.20 -16.40 -7.38
CA LEU A 62 10.72 -16.37 -6.02
C LEU A 62 9.98 -17.30 -5.04
N PHE A 63 8.68 -17.53 -5.26
CA PHE A 63 7.81 -18.23 -4.30
C PHE A 63 7.16 -19.51 -4.85
N GLN A 64 7.43 -19.90 -6.10
CA GLN A 64 6.81 -21.06 -6.78
C GLN A 64 7.01 -22.38 -6.03
N ASP A 65 8.08 -22.51 -5.25
CA ASP A 65 8.35 -23.75 -4.52
C ASP A 65 7.53 -23.86 -3.22
N VAL A 66 6.87 -22.79 -2.79
CA VAL A 66 6.12 -22.73 -1.52
C VAL A 66 4.64 -22.56 -1.76
N TYR A 67 4.25 -21.63 -2.63
CA TYR A 67 2.85 -21.23 -2.79
C TYR A 67 2.26 -21.63 -4.13
N GLN A 68 1.04 -22.18 -4.09
CA GLN A 68 0.25 -22.44 -5.29
C GLN A 68 -0.17 -21.16 -6.01
N TRP A 69 -0.35 -20.09 -5.25
CA TRP A 69 -0.73 -18.75 -5.73
C TRP A 69 0.49 -17.87 -6.02
N ALA A 70 1.70 -18.43 -6.13
CA ALA A 70 2.90 -17.64 -6.43
C ALA A 70 2.73 -16.88 -7.75
N GLY A 71 2.78 -15.55 -7.69
CA GLY A 71 2.56 -14.65 -8.82
C GLY A 71 1.14 -14.11 -8.92
N GLU A 72 0.20 -14.66 -8.16
CA GLU A 72 -1.17 -14.14 -8.08
C GLU A 72 -1.25 -12.96 -7.13
N THR A 73 -1.90 -11.89 -7.58
CA THR A 73 -2.14 -10.73 -6.72
C THR A 73 -3.22 -11.01 -5.68
N ARG A 74 -3.21 -10.26 -4.58
CA ARG A 74 -4.21 -10.37 -3.51
C ARG A 74 -5.62 -9.93 -3.93
N ALA A 75 -5.77 -9.33 -5.12
CA ALA A 75 -7.06 -8.90 -5.65
C ALA A 75 -8.00 -10.08 -5.94
N TRP A 76 -7.46 -11.23 -6.37
CA TRP A 76 -8.25 -12.43 -6.63
C TRP A 76 -8.93 -12.98 -5.35
N GLY A 77 -8.24 -12.94 -4.22
CA GLY A 77 -8.80 -13.34 -2.92
C GLY A 77 -9.56 -12.22 -2.20
N GLU A 78 -9.86 -11.12 -2.89
CA GLU A 78 -10.51 -9.91 -2.35
C GLU A 78 -9.88 -9.41 -1.04
N PHE A 79 -8.57 -9.64 -0.88
CA PHE A 79 -7.90 -9.44 0.39
C PHE A 79 -7.47 -7.98 0.54
N GLN A 80 -8.09 -7.29 1.49
CA GLN A 80 -7.68 -5.94 1.86
C GLN A 80 -6.58 -5.95 2.93
N ALA A 81 -5.36 -5.66 2.49
CA ALA A 81 -4.20 -5.63 3.38
C ALA A 81 -4.25 -4.40 4.31
N THR A 82 -3.93 -4.63 5.59
CA THR A 82 -3.65 -3.61 6.60
C THR A 82 -2.53 -4.10 7.51
N LYS A 83 -1.84 -3.18 8.19
CA LYS A 83 -0.78 -3.51 9.14
C LYS A 83 -0.88 -2.62 10.37
N SER A 84 -0.72 -3.20 11.56
CA SER A 84 -0.47 -2.42 12.77
C SER A 84 1.01 -2.04 12.84
N THR A 85 1.31 -0.76 13.02
CA THR A 85 2.70 -0.28 13.05
C THR A 85 2.87 0.90 14.01
N SER A 86 4.08 1.04 14.54
CA SER A 86 4.52 2.15 15.41
C SER A 86 5.64 2.95 14.75
N ALA A 87 5.65 3.04 13.41
CA ALA A 87 6.69 3.75 12.67
C ALA A 87 6.70 5.27 12.94
N ASP A 88 5.54 5.86 13.25
CA ASP A 88 5.44 7.22 13.77
C ASP A 88 5.80 7.25 15.27
N LYS A 89 7.09 7.46 15.57
CA LYS A 89 7.63 7.46 16.95
C LYS A 89 7.12 8.61 17.81
N GLU A 90 6.70 9.69 17.17
CA GLU A 90 6.15 10.89 17.81
C GLU A 90 4.62 10.81 17.95
N GLY A 91 3.99 9.79 17.37
CA GLY A 91 2.56 9.55 17.46
C GLY A 91 2.13 8.84 18.75
N PRO A 92 0.82 8.73 19.02
CA PRO A 92 0.29 8.19 20.26
C PRO A 92 0.27 6.64 20.29
N GLY A 93 1.28 5.98 19.71
CA GLY A 93 1.45 4.53 19.72
C GLY A 93 1.14 3.85 18.38
N MET A 94 0.50 2.67 18.42
CA MET A 94 0.22 1.87 17.23
C MET A 94 -0.87 2.50 16.35
N TYR A 95 -0.63 2.48 15.04
CA TYR A 95 -1.55 2.91 13.99
C TYR A 95 -1.98 1.73 13.14
N THR A 96 -3.19 1.79 12.61
CA THR A 96 -3.60 0.93 11.48
C THR A 96 -3.17 1.59 10.18
N MET A 97 -2.13 1.05 9.57
CA MET A 97 -1.65 1.43 8.25
C MET A 97 -2.44 0.68 7.19
N TYR A 98 -3.06 1.43 6.29
CA TYR A 98 -3.81 0.87 5.17
C TYR A 98 -2.94 0.80 3.92
N PHE A 99 -2.95 -0.33 3.22
CA PHE A 99 -2.38 -0.43 1.87
C PHE A 99 -3.44 -0.03 0.81
N GLY A 100 -3.07 -0.03 -0.47
CA GLY A 100 -3.99 0.30 -1.57
C GLY A 100 -5.22 -0.61 -1.63
N SER A 101 -6.28 -0.14 -2.31
CA SER A 101 -7.47 -0.96 -2.56
C SER A 101 -7.13 -2.19 -3.41
N TYR A 102 -7.60 -3.37 -2.99
CA TYR A 102 -7.46 -4.58 -3.82
C TYR A 102 -8.23 -4.43 -5.15
N GLN A 103 -9.35 -3.71 -5.14
CA GLN A 103 -10.22 -3.53 -6.32
C GLN A 103 -9.54 -2.71 -7.42
N GLN A 104 -8.63 -1.81 -7.03
CA GLN A 104 -7.89 -0.95 -7.97
C GLN A 104 -6.47 -1.43 -8.20
N LEU A 105 -6.06 -2.54 -7.57
CA LEU A 105 -4.69 -3.00 -7.59
C LEU A 105 -4.13 -3.23 -9.01
N PRO A 106 -4.86 -3.88 -9.95
CA PRO A 106 -4.34 -4.06 -11.32
C PRO A 106 -4.05 -2.73 -12.00
N ALA A 107 -5.03 -1.82 -12.03
CA ALA A 107 -4.88 -0.49 -12.63
C ALA A 107 -3.77 0.34 -11.95
N HIS A 108 -3.58 0.16 -10.64
CA HIS A 108 -2.53 0.82 -9.90
C HIS A 108 -1.13 0.33 -10.29
N LEU A 109 -0.91 -0.98 -10.39
CA LEU A 109 0.38 -1.52 -10.84
C LEU A 109 0.70 -1.11 -12.28
N ASP A 110 -0.30 -1.11 -13.17
CA ASP A 110 -0.13 -0.65 -14.55
C ASP A 110 0.26 0.83 -14.61
N ALA A 111 -0.40 1.68 -13.82
CA ALA A 111 -0.09 3.11 -13.77
C ALA A 111 1.32 3.38 -13.24
N ILE A 112 1.78 2.62 -12.22
CA ILE A 112 3.16 2.73 -11.73
C ILE A 112 4.15 2.35 -12.84
N GLY A 113 3.93 1.24 -13.54
CA GLY A 113 4.81 0.77 -14.60
C GLY A 113 4.86 1.72 -15.80
N GLN A 114 3.73 2.31 -16.19
CA GLN A 114 3.67 3.32 -17.25
C GLN A 114 4.44 4.59 -16.89
N GLN A 115 4.29 5.08 -15.65
CA GLN A 115 5.06 6.23 -15.16
C GLN A 115 6.56 5.92 -15.14
N LEU A 116 6.94 4.74 -14.66
CA LEU A 116 8.33 4.28 -14.61
C LEU A 116 8.95 4.20 -16.02
N ALA A 117 8.20 3.69 -17.00
CA ALA A 117 8.61 3.65 -18.40
C ALA A 117 8.77 5.06 -19.00
N ALA A 118 7.85 5.98 -18.71
CA ALA A 118 7.95 7.37 -19.14
C ALA A 118 9.19 8.06 -18.57
N GLU A 119 9.63 7.66 -17.37
CA GLU A 119 10.87 8.10 -16.73
C GLU A 119 12.09 7.22 -17.08
N ARG A 120 12.03 6.52 -18.22
CA ARG A 120 13.11 5.70 -18.78
C ARG A 120 13.64 4.65 -17.81
N PHE A 121 12.79 4.10 -16.95
CA PHE A 121 13.15 3.07 -15.98
C PHE A 121 14.32 3.49 -15.06
N LEU A 122 14.34 4.76 -14.65
CA LEU A 122 15.40 5.36 -13.81
C LEU A 122 16.77 5.50 -14.48
N LYS A 123 16.89 5.22 -15.79
CA LYS A 123 18.13 5.32 -16.53
C LYS A 123 18.52 6.79 -16.78
N GLY A 124 19.82 7.05 -16.77
CA GLY A 124 20.39 8.37 -17.06
C GLY A 124 20.45 9.32 -15.87
N LEU A 125 20.01 8.91 -14.69
CA LEU A 125 19.99 9.74 -13.48
C LEU A 125 21.34 9.71 -12.77
N ASP A 126 21.75 10.83 -12.18
CA ASP A 126 22.83 10.83 -11.18
C ASP A 126 22.36 10.14 -9.88
N LYS A 127 23.30 9.89 -8.94
CA LYS A 127 22.99 9.09 -7.75
C LYS A 127 21.87 9.70 -6.91
N ASP A 128 21.86 11.01 -6.73
CA ASP A 128 20.88 11.68 -5.88
C ASP A 128 19.50 11.66 -6.54
N GLN A 129 19.44 11.91 -7.85
CA GLN A 129 18.22 11.78 -8.65
C GLN A 129 17.70 10.34 -8.65
N PHE A 130 18.57 9.35 -8.86
CA PHE A 130 18.23 7.93 -8.83
C PHE A 130 17.65 7.56 -7.46
N VAL A 131 18.33 7.89 -6.37
CA VAL A 131 17.87 7.61 -4.99
C VAL A 131 16.50 8.24 -4.73
N ALA A 132 16.31 9.49 -5.13
CA ALA A 132 15.04 10.18 -4.94
C ALA A 132 13.89 9.51 -5.70
N ARG A 133 14.11 9.10 -6.96
CA ARG A 133 13.11 8.43 -7.79
C ARG A 133 12.89 6.97 -7.38
N ALA A 134 13.94 6.22 -7.08
CA ALA A 134 13.87 4.86 -6.59
C ALA A 134 13.04 4.79 -5.30
N ALA A 135 13.29 5.69 -4.34
CA ALA A 135 12.50 5.76 -3.11
C ALA A 135 11.01 6.05 -3.39
N TYR A 136 10.70 6.93 -4.35
CA TYR A 136 9.32 7.19 -4.76
C TYR A 136 8.63 5.94 -5.32
N TYR A 137 9.23 5.26 -6.31
CA TYR A 137 8.60 4.08 -6.90
C TYR A 137 8.53 2.92 -5.92
N PHE A 138 9.54 2.77 -5.07
CA PHE A 138 9.53 1.78 -4.01
C PHE A 138 8.32 2.01 -3.10
N ASP A 139 8.10 3.26 -2.68
CA ASP A 139 6.93 3.64 -1.87
C ASP A 139 5.59 3.38 -2.58
N GLN A 140 5.48 3.70 -3.88
CA GLN A 140 4.26 3.44 -4.66
C GLN A 140 3.93 1.94 -4.74
N TYR A 141 4.92 1.09 -5.08
CA TYR A 141 4.73 -0.37 -5.10
C TYR A 141 4.50 -0.95 -3.70
N ASN A 142 5.19 -0.43 -2.69
CA ASN A 142 5.03 -0.85 -1.30
C ASN A 142 3.64 -0.51 -0.76
N TYR A 143 3.07 0.64 -1.14
CA TYR A 143 1.70 1.01 -0.85
C TYR A 143 0.68 0.15 -1.62
N ALA A 144 0.93 -0.16 -2.90
CA ALA A 144 0.10 -1.07 -3.67
C ALA A 144 -0.03 -2.44 -2.98
N HIS A 145 1.10 -2.95 -2.46
CA HIS A 145 1.19 -4.19 -1.67
C HIS A 145 0.53 -5.35 -2.41
N ALA A 146 1.05 -5.68 -3.59
CA ALA A 146 0.35 -6.46 -4.60
C ALA A 146 -0.03 -7.89 -4.19
N PHE A 147 0.76 -8.53 -3.34
CA PHE A 147 0.64 -9.95 -3.03
C PHE A 147 0.08 -10.16 -1.62
N ARG A 148 -0.32 -11.40 -1.32
CA ARG A 148 -0.76 -11.77 0.04
C ARG A 148 0.40 -11.83 1.03
N GLU A 149 1.54 -12.34 0.60
CA GLU A 149 2.81 -12.43 1.34
C GLU A 149 3.95 -12.31 0.31
N GLY A 150 5.19 -12.04 0.74
CA GLY A 150 6.35 -11.94 -0.15
C GLY A 150 6.59 -10.54 -0.73
N ASN A 151 5.76 -9.55 -0.37
CA ASN A 151 5.84 -8.19 -0.93
C ASN A 151 7.22 -7.54 -0.73
N GLY A 152 7.74 -7.49 0.51
CA GLY A 152 9.02 -6.82 0.79
C GLY A 152 10.22 -7.46 0.08
N ARG A 153 10.21 -8.79 -0.04
CA ARG A 153 11.25 -9.59 -0.69
C ARG A 153 11.21 -9.45 -2.21
N THR A 154 10.00 -9.49 -2.78
CA THR A 154 9.78 -9.25 -4.21
C THR A 154 10.21 -7.85 -4.61
N LEU A 155 9.85 -6.83 -3.82
CA LEU A 155 10.27 -5.45 -4.09
C LEU A 155 11.78 -5.25 -3.91
N GLY A 156 12.40 -5.93 -2.93
CA GLY A 156 13.85 -5.93 -2.78
C GLY A 156 14.56 -6.43 -4.04
N ALA A 157 14.18 -7.61 -4.52
CA ALA A 157 14.72 -8.20 -5.74
C ALA A 157 14.40 -7.35 -6.98
N ALA A 158 13.18 -6.83 -7.09
CA ALA A 158 12.76 -5.99 -8.21
C ALA A 158 13.62 -4.73 -8.33
N PHE A 159 13.85 -4.05 -7.22
CA PHE A 159 14.63 -2.80 -7.21
C PHE A 159 16.13 -3.04 -7.39
N GLN A 160 16.64 -4.20 -7.01
CA GLN A 160 18.01 -4.58 -7.35
C GLN A 160 18.16 -4.74 -8.88
N VAL A 161 17.26 -5.47 -9.53
CA VAL A 161 17.27 -5.63 -11.00
C VAL A 161 17.05 -4.29 -11.72
N LEU A 162 16.13 -3.45 -11.25
CA LEU A 162 15.89 -2.12 -11.83
C LEU A 162 17.11 -1.21 -11.67
N ALA A 163 17.79 -1.27 -10.51
CA ALA A 163 18.99 -0.48 -10.25
C ALA A 163 20.14 -0.90 -11.16
N GLU A 164 20.41 -2.22 -11.27
CA GLU A 164 21.48 -2.76 -12.11
C GLU A 164 21.27 -2.32 -13.56
N ASN A 165 20.04 -2.44 -14.07
CA ASN A 165 19.67 -1.97 -15.40
C ASN A 165 19.79 -0.44 -15.60
N ALA A 166 19.81 0.33 -14.51
CA ALA A 166 20.02 1.77 -14.49
C ALA A 166 21.46 2.19 -14.25
N GLY A 167 22.39 1.24 -14.11
CA GLY A 167 23.81 1.50 -13.83
C GLY A 167 24.12 1.71 -12.35
N TYR A 168 23.34 1.09 -11.46
CA TYR A 168 23.53 1.16 -10.01
C TYR A 168 23.53 -0.23 -9.38
N ASP A 169 24.43 -0.46 -8.44
CA ASP A 169 24.32 -1.55 -7.48
C ASP A 169 23.49 -1.07 -6.27
N VAL A 170 22.47 -1.86 -5.91
CA VAL A 170 21.60 -1.60 -4.77
C VAL A 170 21.47 -2.86 -3.93
N ASN A 171 22.11 -2.84 -2.76
CA ASN A 171 22.12 -3.99 -1.88
C ASN A 171 20.88 -4.03 -0.96
N LEU A 172 19.70 -4.27 -1.56
CA LEU A 172 18.42 -4.36 -0.84
C LEU A 172 18.19 -5.70 -0.14
N VAL A 173 19.00 -6.73 -0.43
CA VAL A 173 18.80 -8.08 0.11
C VAL A 173 19.76 -8.37 1.26
N ALA A 174 21.04 -8.00 1.17
CA ALA A 174 22.03 -8.28 2.22
C ALA A 174 21.98 -7.25 3.37
N GLN A 175 20.79 -6.76 3.70
CA GLN A 175 20.63 -5.65 4.63
C GLN A 175 21.10 -6.03 6.04
N SER A 176 22.06 -5.26 6.57
CA SER A 176 22.53 -5.41 7.95
C SER A 176 21.56 -4.83 9.00
N HIS A 177 20.48 -4.15 8.57
CA HIS A 177 19.56 -3.38 9.43
C HIS A 177 18.07 -3.51 9.04
N PRO A 178 17.45 -4.70 9.08
CA PRO A 178 16.06 -4.93 8.65
C PRO A 178 15.03 -4.05 9.40
N LYS A 179 15.32 -3.69 10.65
CA LYS A 179 14.45 -2.81 11.45
C LYS A 179 14.37 -1.39 10.88
N GLN A 180 15.50 -0.81 10.46
CA GLN A 180 15.54 0.55 9.91
C GLN A 180 14.80 0.61 8.58
N TYR A 181 15.01 -0.38 7.72
CA TYR A 181 14.31 -0.52 6.45
C TYR A 181 12.79 -0.64 6.63
N ASN A 182 12.34 -1.54 7.51
CA ASN A 182 10.91 -1.72 7.78
C ASN A 182 10.29 -0.44 8.37
N GLN A 183 11.01 0.27 9.24
CA GLN A 183 10.55 1.55 9.76
C GLN A 183 10.44 2.63 8.68
N ALA A 184 11.44 2.77 7.81
CA ALA A 184 11.41 3.75 6.72
C ALA A 184 10.25 3.49 5.74
N ARG A 185 10.00 2.21 5.42
CA ARG A 185 8.89 1.77 4.57
C ARG A 185 7.52 2.08 5.15
N ASP A 186 7.32 1.74 6.41
CA ASP A 186 6.06 2.01 7.10
C ASP A 186 5.84 3.52 7.30
N TYR A 187 6.90 4.27 7.62
CA TYR A 187 6.85 5.72 7.79
C TYR A 187 6.43 6.41 6.49
N ALA A 188 7.02 6.01 5.37
CA ALA A 188 6.63 6.51 4.05
C ALA A 188 5.13 6.28 3.80
N ILE A 189 4.61 5.04 4.02
CA ILE A 189 3.20 4.72 3.84
C ILE A 189 2.28 5.59 4.70
N LEU A 190 2.55 5.69 6.01
CA LEU A 190 1.75 6.44 6.98
C LEU A 190 1.70 7.94 6.72
N ARG A 191 2.72 8.50 6.06
CA ARG A 191 2.89 9.94 5.82
C ARG A 191 2.72 10.80 7.08
N PRO A 192 3.39 10.48 8.20
CA PRO A 192 3.15 11.06 9.52
C PRO A 192 3.45 12.57 9.61
N ALA A 193 4.41 13.08 8.85
CA ALA A 193 4.80 14.50 8.83
C ALA A 193 3.76 15.37 8.12
N GLY A 194 2.91 14.77 7.27
CA GLY A 194 1.96 15.53 6.47
C GLY A 194 2.64 16.26 5.30
N ASN A 195 3.82 15.78 4.85
CA ASN A 195 4.51 16.29 3.67
C ASN A 195 5.17 15.11 2.93
N PRO A 196 4.76 14.77 1.69
CA PRO A 196 5.28 13.60 0.98
C PRO A 196 6.81 13.59 0.83
N GLU A 197 7.42 14.76 0.63
CA GLU A 197 8.87 14.87 0.48
C GLU A 197 9.57 14.54 1.80
N THR A 198 9.09 15.10 2.91
CA THR A 198 9.60 14.80 4.25
C THR A 198 9.34 13.34 4.64
N ASP A 199 8.16 12.83 4.30
CA ASP A 199 7.73 11.46 4.60
C ASP A 199 8.56 10.40 3.84
N LEU A 200 9.10 10.75 2.67
CA LEU A 200 10.01 9.89 1.90
C LEU A 200 11.48 9.99 2.35
N GLN A 201 11.87 10.99 3.14
CA GLN A 201 13.28 11.19 3.51
C GLN A 201 13.91 9.96 4.18
N PRO A 202 13.27 9.26 5.14
CA PRO A 202 13.88 8.07 5.73
C PRO A 202 14.21 6.99 4.70
N LEU A 203 13.34 6.84 3.68
CA LEU A 203 13.55 5.88 2.60
C LEU A 203 14.66 6.35 1.66
N ARG A 204 14.71 7.65 1.31
CA ARG A 204 15.82 8.24 0.52
C ARG A 204 17.17 8.08 1.22
N THR A 205 17.24 8.38 2.51
CA THR A 205 18.46 8.17 3.31
C THR A 205 18.90 6.72 3.25
N PHE A 206 17.97 5.78 3.42
CA PHE A 206 18.26 4.35 3.34
C PHE A 206 18.79 3.96 1.95
N PHE A 207 18.11 4.33 0.87
CA PHE A 207 18.59 4.07 -0.50
C PHE A 207 19.97 4.68 -0.76
N GLY A 208 20.22 5.92 -0.30
CA GLY A 208 21.51 6.58 -0.47
C GLY A 208 22.68 5.85 0.18
N GLN A 209 22.44 5.12 1.27
CA GLN A 209 23.42 4.32 1.99
C GLN A 209 23.77 3.00 1.27
N ILE A 210 22.82 2.43 0.53
CA ILE A 210 22.96 1.11 -0.11
C ILE A 210 23.14 1.18 -1.62
N THR A 211 23.18 2.37 -2.21
CA THR A 211 23.29 2.59 -3.66
C THR A 211 24.70 3.02 -4.03
N THR A 212 25.31 2.33 -4.99
CA THR A 212 26.64 2.67 -5.55
C THR A 212 26.55 2.70 -7.08
N PRO A 213 27.09 3.73 -7.75
CA PRO A 213 27.13 3.75 -9.22
C PRO A 213 28.03 2.63 -9.75
N LEU A 214 27.60 1.98 -10.83
CA LEU A 214 28.39 1.00 -11.56
C LEU A 214 29.26 1.68 -12.62
N PRO A 215 30.39 1.07 -13.05
CA PRO A 215 31.28 1.63 -14.07
C PRO A 215 30.59 1.98 -15.40
N GLU A 216 29.55 1.24 -15.75
CA GLU A 216 28.74 1.38 -16.96
C GLU A 216 27.63 2.45 -16.87
N LEU A 217 27.55 3.19 -15.76
CA LEU A 217 26.55 4.25 -15.60
C LEU A 217 26.70 5.33 -16.68
N VAL A 218 25.68 5.47 -17.52
CA VAL A 218 25.58 6.54 -18.51
C VAL A 218 24.54 7.55 -18.06
N LEU A 219 24.96 8.79 -17.84
CA LEU A 219 24.07 9.90 -17.50
C LEU A 219 23.39 10.47 -18.75
N ALA A 220 22.13 10.86 -18.61
CA ALA A 220 21.37 11.51 -19.68
C ALA A 220 20.39 12.52 -19.08
N PRO A 221 20.27 13.74 -19.65
CA PRO A 221 19.33 14.74 -19.15
C PRO A 221 17.95 14.13 -18.90
N ALA A 222 17.44 14.32 -17.68
CA ALA A 222 16.11 13.87 -17.30
C ALA A 222 15.12 14.99 -17.54
N ALA A 223 14.11 14.73 -18.38
CA ALA A 223 12.96 15.61 -18.48
C ALA A 223 12.01 15.32 -17.31
N PRO A 224 11.43 16.34 -16.67
CA PRO A 224 10.41 16.11 -15.66
C PRO A 224 9.19 15.45 -16.31
N VAL A 225 8.81 14.28 -15.80
CA VAL A 225 7.58 13.58 -16.20
C VAL A 225 6.52 13.90 -15.16
N ALA A 226 5.42 14.50 -15.60
CA ALA A 226 4.28 14.75 -14.71
C ALA A 226 3.72 13.42 -14.20
N VAL A 227 3.38 13.35 -12.91
CA VAL A 227 2.70 12.18 -12.34
C VAL A 227 1.33 12.05 -12.99
N SER A 228 0.99 10.87 -13.50
CA SER A 228 -0.31 10.64 -14.13
C SER A 228 -1.48 10.98 -13.20
N ASP A 229 -2.60 11.45 -13.76
CA ASP A 229 -3.80 11.76 -12.98
C ASP A 229 -4.29 10.56 -12.16
N PHE A 230 -4.07 9.33 -12.65
CA PHE A 230 -4.40 8.12 -11.91
C PHE A 230 -3.57 8.01 -10.63
N LEU A 231 -2.25 8.16 -10.71
CA LEU A 231 -1.36 8.10 -9.54
C LEU A 231 -1.62 9.26 -8.57
N GLN A 232 -1.91 10.46 -9.07
CA GLN A 232 -2.33 11.58 -8.22
C GLN A 232 -3.60 11.25 -7.42
N ARG A 233 -4.57 10.57 -8.04
CA ARG A 233 -5.79 10.12 -7.35
C ARG A 233 -5.50 9.02 -6.33
N VAL A 234 -4.62 8.07 -6.65
CA VAL A 234 -4.19 7.05 -5.68
C VAL A 234 -3.51 7.69 -4.47
N ASP A 235 -2.66 8.69 -4.69
CA ASP A 235 -2.02 9.44 -3.61
C ASP A 235 -3.03 10.21 -2.75
N ALA A 236 -4.09 10.75 -3.36
CA ALA A 236 -5.20 11.37 -2.63
C ALA A 236 -5.99 10.35 -1.81
N MET A 237 -6.26 9.15 -2.36
CA MET A 237 -6.92 8.06 -1.63
C MET A 237 -6.08 7.60 -0.43
N ARG A 238 -4.77 7.46 -0.63
CA ARG A 238 -3.82 7.17 0.44
C ARG A 238 -3.86 8.23 1.52
N GLU A 239 -3.87 9.51 1.14
CA GLU A 239 -3.93 10.62 2.10
C GLU A 239 -5.20 10.57 2.96
N VAL A 240 -6.35 10.30 2.33
CA VAL A 240 -7.61 10.09 3.05
C VAL A 240 -7.48 8.93 4.03
N GLN A 241 -6.96 7.79 3.60
CA GLN A 241 -6.80 6.59 4.44
C GLN A 241 -5.92 6.83 5.66
N GLN A 242 -4.73 7.38 5.47
CA GLN A 242 -3.79 7.58 6.58
C GLN A 242 -4.20 8.75 7.50
N SER A 243 -5.10 9.62 7.06
CA SER A 243 -5.58 10.74 7.87
C SER A 243 -6.75 10.38 8.78
N GLN A 244 -7.45 9.27 8.54
CA GLN A 244 -8.57 8.83 9.36
C GLN A 244 -8.17 8.74 10.83
N GLU A 245 -7.09 8.02 11.13
CA GLU A 245 -6.67 7.75 12.51
C GLU A 245 -6.20 8.98 13.30
N PRO A 246 -5.27 9.79 12.78
CA PRO A 246 -4.86 11.03 13.44
C PRO A 246 -6.02 11.99 13.72
N ILE A 247 -6.96 12.12 12.78
CA ILE A 247 -8.07 13.09 12.91
C ILE A 247 -9.06 12.67 13.99
N TRP A 248 -9.50 11.41 14.02
CA TRP A 248 -10.46 11.02 15.07
C TRP A 248 -9.81 11.10 16.46
N ARG A 249 -8.53 10.72 16.59
CA ARG A 249 -7.79 10.83 17.85
C ARG A 249 -7.69 12.29 18.31
N ALA A 250 -7.42 13.22 17.40
CA ALA A 250 -7.35 14.64 17.73
C ALA A 250 -8.69 15.22 18.21
N LEU A 251 -9.82 14.68 17.71
CA LEU A 251 -11.19 15.08 18.08
C LEU A 251 -11.71 14.41 19.37
N LEU A 252 -11.03 13.38 19.90
CA LEU A 252 -11.42 12.73 21.16
C LEU A 252 -11.27 13.65 22.37
N GLY A 253 -12.04 13.34 23.43
CA GLY A 253 -11.85 13.93 24.75
C GLY A 253 -12.49 15.30 24.94
N GLY A 254 -13.50 15.65 24.13
CA GLY A 254 -14.20 16.93 24.22
C GLY A 254 -15.59 16.94 23.57
N ARG A 255 -16.07 18.14 23.20
CA ARG A 255 -17.42 18.37 22.64
C ARG A 255 -17.68 17.64 21.31
N HIS A 256 -16.63 17.28 20.57
CA HIS A 256 -16.71 16.63 19.27
C HIS A 256 -16.56 15.09 19.31
N THR A 257 -16.64 14.49 20.51
CA THR A 257 -16.51 13.03 20.69
C THR A 257 -17.52 12.21 19.87
N ALA A 258 -18.70 12.76 19.57
CA ALA A 258 -19.67 12.10 18.69
C ALA A 258 -19.15 11.97 17.24
N VAL A 259 -18.59 13.05 16.68
CA VAL A 259 -17.98 13.05 15.34
C VAL A 259 -16.75 12.14 15.32
N ALA A 260 -15.91 12.20 16.37
CA ALA A 260 -14.76 11.30 16.51
C ALA A 260 -15.17 9.82 16.46
N ARG A 261 -16.28 9.46 17.15
CA ARG A 261 -16.83 8.10 17.12
C ARG A 261 -17.38 7.73 15.75
N GLN A 262 -18.05 8.65 15.05
CA GLN A 262 -18.53 8.41 13.67
C GLN A 262 -17.38 8.18 12.70
N ILE A 263 -16.27 8.93 12.81
CA ILE A 263 -15.06 8.69 12.02
C ILE A 263 -14.50 7.29 12.36
N MET A 264 -14.32 7.01 13.65
CA MET A 264 -13.80 5.71 14.11
C MET A 264 -14.65 4.52 13.60
N GLN A 265 -15.97 4.61 13.67
CA GLN A 265 -16.91 3.52 13.36
C GLN A 265 -17.26 3.45 11.87
N GLY A 266 -17.34 4.60 11.20
CA GLY A 266 -17.89 4.75 9.87
C GLY A 266 -16.84 4.89 8.78
N THR A 267 -15.64 5.42 9.06
CA THR A 267 -14.66 5.72 8.01
C THR A 267 -13.41 4.85 8.05
N ARG A 268 -13.23 3.99 9.06
CA ARG A 268 -12.11 3.05 9.12
C ARG A 268 -12.15 2.08 7.95
N GLY A 269 -11.13 2.15 7.12
CA GLY A 269 -10.97 1.23 6.02
C GLY A 269 -10.26 1.85 4.85
N VAL A 270 -9.98 0.99 3.88
CA VAL A 270 -9.42 1.41 2.61
C VAL A 270 -10.48 2.16 1.83
N VAL A 271 -10.08 3.25 1.20
CA VAL A 271 -10.98 4.03 0.35
C VAL A 271 -11.14 3.23 -0.93
N HIS A 272 -12.38 2.91 -1.28
CA HIS A 272 -12.70 2.17 -2.49
C HIS A 272 -14.15 2.49 -2.92
N PRO A 273 -14.51 2.20 -4.17
CA PRO A 273 -15.89 2.36 -4.66
C PRO A 273 -16.89 1.56 -3.83
N ASP A 274 -17.69 2.25 -3.04
CA ASP A 274 -18.76 1.71 -2.19
C ASP A 274 -19.87 2.76 -2.02
N ALA A 275 -21.13 2.33 -1.94
CA ALA A 275 -22.30 3.20 -1.81
C ALA A 275 -22.26 4.07 -0.54
N GLN A 276 -21.62 3.59 0.53
CA GLN A 276 -21.47 4.36 1.77
C GLN A 276 -20.29 5.34 1.73
N GLN A 277 -19.37 5.18 0.79
CA GLN A 277 -18.10 5.90 0.77
C GLN A 277 -18.27 7.44 0.69
N PRO A 278 -19.19 8.02 -0.11
CA PRO A 278 -19.42 9.47 -0.09
C PRO A 278 -19.80 10.01 1.29
N ALA A 279 -20.68 9.32 2.02
CA ALA A 279 -21.06 9.71 3.38
C ALA A 279 -19.87 9.61 4.35
N ARG A 280 -19.03 8.58 4.21
CA ARG A 280 -17.80 8.42 5.00
C ARG A 280 -16.83 9.59 4.77
N LEU A 281 -16.62 9.98 3.52
CA LEU A 281 -15.77 11.12 3.17
C LEU A 281 -16.33 12.44 3.72
N ALA A 282 -17.65 12.64 3.68
CA ALA A 282 -18.30 13.81 4.25
C ALA A 282 -18.07 13.91 5.77
N ILE A 283 -18.23 12.81 6.51
CA ILE A 283 -17.96 12.77 7.96
C ILE A 283 -16.50 13.12 8.25
N LEU A 284 -15.55 12.56 7.47
CA LEU A 284 -14.13 12.86 7.64
C LEU A 284 -13.80 14.33 7.33
N LYS A 285 -14.41 14.90 6.28
CA LYS A 285 -14.32 16.32 5.94
C LYS A 285 -14.79 17.20 7.10
N THR A 286 -15.98 16.92 7.64
CA THR A 286 -16.51 17.65 8.81
C THR A 286 -15.55 17.57 9.99
N GLY A 287 -14.96 16.40 10.27
CA GLY A 287 -13.95 16.26 11.31
C GLY A 287 -12.71 17.14 11.10
N ALA A 288 -12.22 17.22 9.86
CA ALA A 288 -11.08 18.06 9.50
C ALA A 288 -11.40 19.56 9.65
N GLU A 289 -12.57 20.00 9.17
CA GLU A 289 -13.04 21.39 9.27
C GLU A 289 -13.30 21.82 10.73
N LEU A 290 -13.72 20.89 11.59
CA LEU A 290 -13.83 21.15 13.03
C LEU A 290 -12.46 21.37 13.67
N LEU A 291 -11.44 20.59 13.29
CA LEU A 291 -10.07 20.79 13.79
C LEU A 291 -9.50 22.16 13.40
N GLU A 292 -9.78 22.65 12.19
CA GLU A 292 -9.36 24.00 11.77
C GLU A 292 -9.92 25.11 12.69
N GLN A 293 -11.06 24.86 13.33
CA GLN A 293 -11.70 25.78 14.28
C GLN A 293 -11.18 25.62 15.72
N MET A 294 -10.16 24.78 15.95
CA MET A 294 -9.59 24.50 17.28
C MET A 294 -8.12 24.97 17.36
N PRO A 295 -7.84 26.26 17.64
CA PRO A 295 -6.49 26.83 17.60
C PRO A 295 -5.45 26.03 18.41
N ALA A 296 -5.80 25.61 19.63
CA ALA A 296 -4.90 24.83 20.49
C ALA A 296 -4.49 23.48 19.90
N LYS A 297 -5.33 22.84 19.07
CA LYS A 297 -4.97 21.60 18.36
C LYS A 297 -4.12 21.88 17.13
N MET A 298 -4.34 23.02 16.48
CA MET A 298 -3.65 23.41 15.25
C MET A 298 -2.26 24.02 15.49
N GLU A 299 -1.83 24.16 16.75
CA GLU A 299 -0.42 24.45 17.09
C GLU A 299 0.51 23.33 16.64
N ASP A 300 0.06 22.07 16.70
CA ASP A 300 0.78 20.91 16.13
C ASP A 300 0.89 21.06 14.60
N ALA A 301 2.13 21.31 14.14
CA ALA A 301 2.43 21.50 12.73
C ALA A 301 2.10 20.28 11.87
N ARG A 302 2.28 19.06 12.40
CA ARG A 302 2.02 17.82 11.67
C ARG A 302 0.53 17.60 11.50
N LEU A 303 -0.25 17.81 12.56
CA LEU A 303 -1.70 17.74 12.49
C LEU A 303 -2.26 18.79 11.52
N ARG A 304 -1.77 20.03 11.61
CA ARG A 304 -2.18 21.11 10.71
C ARG A 304 -1.88 20.82 9.25
N GLN A 305 -0.68 20.33 8.92
CA GLN A 305 -0.33 19.95 7.54
C GLN A 305 -1.21 18.80 7.03
N ARG A 306 -1.48 17.81 7.88
CA ARG A 306 -2.35 16.68 7.55
C ARG A 306 -3.78 17.13 7.25
N VAL A 307 -4.37 17.97 8.10
CA VAL A 307 -5.72 18.53 7.87
C VAL A 307 -5.79 19.25 6.52
N ALA A 308 -4.80 20.12 6.23
CA ALA A 308 -4.74 20.84 4.97
C ALA A 308 -4.62 19.90 3.74
N ARG A 309 -3.83 18.83 3.84
CA ARG A 309 -3.68 17.84 2.75
C ARG A 309 -4.91 16.99 2.56
N LEU A 310 -5.54 16.53 3.64
CA LEU A 310 -6.79 15.80 3.56
C LEU A 310 -7.85 16.63 2.83
N LEU A 311 -8.04 17.90 3.19
CA LEU A 311 -9.03 18.77 2.56
C LEU A 311 -8.77 18.98 1.07
N LYS A 312 -7.48 19.01 0.65
CA LYS A 312 -7.09 19.02 -0.76
C LYS A 312 -7.31 17.68 -1.47
N ALA A 313 -7.17 16.56 -0.75
CA ALA A 313 -7.29 15.21 -1.30
C ALA A 313 -8.77 14.79 -1.51
N LEU A 314 -9.67 15.19 -0.62
CA LEU A 314 -11.08 14.78 -0.62
C LEU A 314 -11.81 15.02 -1.97
N PRO A 315 -11.65 16.16 -2.67
CA PRO A 315 -12.25 16.37 -3.99
C PRO A 315 -11.77 15.37 -5.04
N LEU A 316 -10.46 15.05 -5.04
CA LEU A 316 -9.86 14.12 -6.00
C LEU A 316 -10.39 12.69 -5.82
N VAL A 317 -10.67 12.31 -4.58
CA VAL A 317 -11.21 10.98 -4.24
C VAL A 317 -12.71 10.89 -4.55
N THR A 318 -13.48 11.94 -4.26
CA THR A 318 -14.93 11.96 -4.49
C THR A 318 -15.26 11.76 -5.97
N VAL A 319 -14.45 12.34 -6.86
CA VAL A 319 -14.56 12.16 -8.31
C VAL A 319 -14.36 10.68 -8.72
N VAL A 320 -13.44 9.95 -8.08
CA VAL A 320 -13.19 8.52 -8.39
C VAL A 320 -14.42 7.66 -8.09
N LEU A 321 -15.04 7.86 -6.93
CA LEU A 321 -16.20 7.06 -6.50
C LEU A 321 -17.43 7.26 -7.40
N LEU A 322 -17.50 8.40 -8.09
CA LEU A 322 -18.53 8.70 -9.09
C LEU A 322 -18.19 8.16 -10.49
N ILE A 323 -16.92 7.85 -10.77
CA ILE A 323 -16.43 7.40 -12.08
C ILE A 323 -16.33 5.87 -12.18
N VAL A 324 -16.55 5.11 -11.10
CA VAL A 324 -16.60 3.64 -11.17
C VAL A 324 -17.96 3.17 -11.69
N GLY A 325 -18.18 3.43 -12.97
CA GLY A 325 -19.05 2.69 -13.89
C GLY A 325 -18.26 2.44 -15.19
N PRO A 326 -18.63 1.46 -16.02
CA PRO A 326 -17.94 1.25 -17.31
C PRO A 326 -18.01 2.52 -18.17
N PRO A 327 -17.05 2.76 -19.09
CA PRO A 327 -17.04 3.96 -19.91
C PRO A 327 -18.34 4.09 -20.70
N LEU A 328 -18.86 5.31 -20.76
CA LEU A 328 -20.09 5.68 -21.47
C LEU A 328 -20.09 5.14 -22.90
N LYS A 329 -20.95 4.14 -23.18
CA LYS A 329 -21.54 3.94 -24.50
C LYS A 329 -22.96 4.48 -24.46
N ALA A 330 -23.23 5.53 -25.22
CA ALA A 330 -24.58 6.02 -25.45
C ALA A 330 -25.30 5.10 -26.46
N ALA A 331 -26.44 4.51 -26.06
CA ALA A 331 -27.57 4.10 -26.89
C ALA A 331 -28.76 3.67 -25.98
N PRO A 332 -30.01 3.73 -26.46
CA PRO A 332 -31.14 4.19 -25.65
C PRO A 332 -31.79 3.12 -24.78
N SER A 333 -32.45 3.63 -23.74
CA SER A 333 -33.29 2.93 -22.77
C SER A 333 -34.32 2.01 -23.44
N THR A 334 -34.35 0.74 -23.03
CA THR A 334 -35.60 -0.04 -22.97
C THR A 334 -35.60 -0.84 -21.66
N GLY A 335 -36.74 -0.78 -20.97
CA GLY A 335 -36.83 -0.93 -19.52
C GLY A 335 -36.86 -2.36 -19.00
N LEU A 336 -36.56 -2.49 -17.72
CA LEU A 336 -36.89 -3.64 -16.87
C LEU A 336 -37.23 -3.14 -15.46
N GLU A 337 -38.28 -3.75 -14.90
CA GLU A 337 -38.97 -3.44 -13.64
C GLU A 337 -38.06 -3.46 -12.40
N GLN A 338 -38.42 -2.65 -11.40
CA GLN A 338 -37.79 -2.66 -10.08
C GLN A 338 -38.21 -3.90 -9.27
N PRO A 339 -37.27 -4.68 -8.69
CA PRO A 339 -37.61 -5.76 -7.77
C PRO A 339 -37.96 -5.23 -6.36
N LYS A 340 -39.03 -5.78 -5.78
CA LYS A 340 -39.51 -5.52 -4.41
C LYS A 340 -38.55 -6.05 -3.34
N VAL A 341 -38.39 -5.27 -2.27
CA VAL A 341 -37.59 -5.58 -1.08
C VAL A 341 -38.34 -6.55 -0.14
N PRO A 342 -37.73 -7.65 0.34
CA PRO A 342 -38.29 -8.45 1.43
C PRO A 342 -38.04 -7.79 2.80
N VAL A 343 -39.06 -7.74 3.63
CA VAL A 343 -39.01 -7.33 5.04
C VAL A 343 -38.41 -8.48 5.87
N ALA A 344 -37.37 -8.19 6.66
CA ALA A 344 -36.72 -9.16 7.55
C ALA A 344 -37.55 -9.42 8.83
N SER A 345 -37.81 -10.69 9.15
CA SER A 345 -38.26 -11.09 10.48
C SER A 345 -37.08 -11.18 11.44
N LYS A 346 -37.20 -10.52 12.59
CA LYS A 346 -36.32 -10.69 13.75
C LYS A 346 -36.63 -12.04 14.37
N ASP A 347 -35.61 -12.89 14.55
CA ASP A 347 -35.35 -13.68 15.76
C ASP A 347 -34.32 -14.78 15.46
N GLU A 348 -33.07 -14.56 15.86
CA GLU A 348 -32.13 -15.63 16.21
C GLU A 348 -30.96 -15.05 17.05
N PRO A 349 -30.58 -15.67 18.18
CA PRO A 349 -29.53 -15.15 19.04
C PRO A 349 -28.11 -15.46 18.50
N LEU A 350 -27.27 -14.43 18.49
CA LEU A 350 -25.84 -14.48 18.15
C LEU A 350 -25.07 -15.48 19.01
N GLN A 351 -24.51 -16.53 18.38
CA GLN A 351 -23.46 -17.34 19.01
C GLN A 351 -22.15 -16.53 19.08
N LYS A 352 -21.54 -16.49 20.28
CA LYS A 352 -20.25 -15.86 20.52
C LYS A 352 -19.14 -16.63 19.80
N VAL A 353 -18.52 -15.99 18.80
CA VAL A 353 -17.26 -16.44 18.20
C VAL A 353 -16.10 -16.10 19.15
N PRO A 354 -15.14 -17.02 19.42
CA PRO A 354 -14.00 -16.73 20.27
C PRO A 354 -13.10 -15.64 19.67
N GLU A 355 -12.55 -14.75 20.50
CA GLU A 355 -11.54 -13.77 20.10
C GLU A 355 -10.27 -14.46 19.59
N LEU A 356 -10.02 -14.38 18.28
CA LEU A 356 -8.74 -14.68 17.68
C LEU A 356 -7.70 -13.66 18.16
N LYS A 357 -6.77 -14.09 19.01
CA LYS A 357 -5.57 -13.33 19.36
C LYS A 357 -4.72 -13.10 18.11
N ARG A 358 -4.96 -11.99 17.41
CA ARG A 358 -4.08 -11.48 16.35
C ARG A 358 -2.77 -11.01 16.98
N ARG A 359 -1.73 -11.84 16.95
CA ARG A 359 -0.35 -11.37 17.11
C ARG A 359 0.14 -10.99 15.71
N GLY A 360 0.55 -9.74 15.55
CA GLY A 360 1.13 -9.26 14.29
C GLY A 360 2.43 -10.01 13.95
N PRO A 361 2.87 -9.94 12.68
CA PRO A 361 4.09 -10.59 12.24
C PRO A 361 5.29 -10.08 13.05
N LYS A 362 6.03 -11.01 13.65
CA LYS A 362 7.37 -10.74 14.16
C LYS A 362 8.31 -10.84 12.96
N LEU A 363 8.73 -9.67 12.46
CA LEU A 363 9.93 -9.52 11.63
C LEU A 363 11.15 -9.34 12.53
#